data_AF-A0A5C6VJ50-F1
#
_entry.id   AF-A0A5C6VJ50-F1
#
_cell.length_a   1.000
_cell.length_b   1.000
_cell.length_c   1.000
_cell.angle_alpha   90.00
_cell.angle_beta   90.00
_cell.angle_gamma   90.00
#
_symmetry.space_group_name_H-M   'P 1'
#
loop_
_entity.id
_entity.type
_entity.pdbx_description
1 polymer ?
#
loop_
_entity_poly.entity_id
_entity_poly.type
_entity_poly.pdbx_seq_one_letter_code
_entity_poly.pdbx_strand_id
1 'polypeptide(L)'
;MEISGKVVELLDEKRGSGRNGEWRKLDFILETQDQYPKKVCISVWGDKIDQYALNVGDQINAGINLESREFNGRWYTDVRAWKVDKMGAGDTGSQGESQIPTPPMEAPAAGMPQEDNDANDLPF
;
A
#
# COMPACT_ATOMS: atom_id res chain seq x y z
N MET A 1 -2.30 18.16 -3.05
CA MET A 1 -1.15 18.05 -2.12
C MET A 1 -1.06 16.60 -1.67
N GLU A 2 0.07 16.18 -1.11
CA GLU A 2 0.27 14.80 -0.65
C GLU A 2 0.95 14.82 0.73
N ILE A 3 0.65 13.82 1.55
CA ILE A 3 1.23 13.63 2.88
C ILE A 3 1.46 12.14 3.12
N SER A 4 2.68 11.78 3.50
CA SER A 4 3.04 10.41 3.84
C SER A 4 3.25 10.25 5.34
N GLY A 5 2.89 9.08 5.86
CA GLY A 5 2.97 8.83 7.28
C GLY A 5 2.45 7.47 7.71
N LYS A 6 2.39 7.29 9.03
CA LYS A 6 1.81 6.12 9.67
C LYS A 6 0.46 6.47 10.27
N VAL A 7 -0.55 5.65 10.04
CA VAL A 7 -1.84 5.78 10.72
C VAL A 7 -1.66 5.35 12.17
N VAL A 8 -1.87 6.27 13.12
CA VAL A 8 -1.69 6.01 14.55
C VAL A 8 -3.00 5.78 15.28
N GLU A 9 -4.12 6.26 14.73
CA GLU A 9 -5.43 6.15 15.34
C GLU A 9 -6.52 6.24 14.25
N LEU A 10 -7.56 5.42 14.38
CA LEU A 10 -8.81 5.56 13.65
C LEU A 10 -9.89 6.02 14.63
N LEU A 11 -10.58 7.10 14.30
CA LEU A 11 -11.71 7.60 15.08
C LEU A 11 -12.99 6.88 14.66
N ASP A 12 -14.03 7.00 15.48
CA ASP A 12 -15.33 6.40 15.18
C ASP A 12 -15.91 6.93 13.86
N GLU A 13 -16.38 6.00 13.03
CA GLU A 13 -17.07 6.34 11.80
C GLU A 13 -18.37 7.08 12.12
N LYS A 14 -18.53 8.25 11.51
CA LYS A 14 -19.74 9.06 11.60
C LYS A 14 -20.58 8.82 10.37
N ARG A 15 -21.87 8.57 10.58
CA ARG A 15 -22.87 8.43 9.52
C ARG A 15 -24.05 9.35 9.78
N GLY A 16 -24.72 9.77 8.72
CA GLY A 16 -25.94 10.57 8.83
C GLY A 16 -26.69 10.66 7.52
N SER A 17 -27.94 11.12 7.57
CA SER A 17 -28.76 11.36 6.38
C SER A 17 -28.57 12.80 5.92
N GLY A 18 -28.07 13.00 4.71
CA GLY A 18 -27.91 14.30 4.06
C GLY A 18 -28.88 14.50 2.91
N ARG A 19 -28.86 15.70 2.32
CA ARG A 19 -29.68 16.07 1.16
C ARG A 19 -29.49 15.16 -0.05
N ASN A 20 -28.32 14.54 -0.18
CA ASN A 20 -27.93 13.66 -1.28
C ASN A 20 -27.91 12.17 -0.89
N GLY A 21 -28.52 11.80 0.23
CA GLY A 21 -28.50 10.43 0.76
C GLY A 21 -27.65 10.30 2.02
N GLU A 22 -27.42 9.05 2.43
CA GLU A 22 -26.58 8.74 3.58
C GLU A 22 -25.12 9.13 3.29
N TRP A 23 -24.50 9.85 4.20
CA TRP A 23 -23.07 10.13 4.16
C TRP A 23 -22.38 9.38 5.28
N ARG A 24 -21.18 8.90 4.97
CA ARG A 24 -20.24 8.28 5.92
C ARG A 24 -18.96 9.10 5.92
N LYS A 25 -18.38 9.31 7.10
CA LYS A 25 -17.13 10.03 7.33
C LYS A 25 -16.31 9.24 8.35
N LEU A 26 -15.09 8.91 7.97
CA LEU A 26 -14.10 8.33 8.87
C LEU A 26 -12.96 9.34 9.04
N ASP A 27 -12.67 9.68 10.29
CA ASP A 27 -11.52 10.51 10.64
C ASP A 27 -10.39 9.59 11.12
N PHE A 28 -9.16 9.85 10.70
CA PHE A 28 -7.99 9.12 11.19
C PHE A 28 -6.83 10.07 11.45
N ILE A 29 -5.93 9.68 12.36
CA ILE A 29 -4.75 10.45 12.70
C ILE A 29 -3.55 9.85 11.97
N LEU A 30 -2.92 10.64 11.12
CA LEU A 30 -1.67 10.33 10.46
C LEU A 30 -0.51 10.99 11.20
N GLU A 31 0.52 10.24 11.52
CA GLU A 31 1.79 10.76 12.01
C GLU A 31 2.81 10.83 10.86
N THR A 32 3.36 12.02 10.59
CA THR A 32 4.34 12.21 9.50
C THR A 32 5.69 11.59 9.84
N GLN A 33 6.46 11.21 8.80
CA GLN A 33 7.77 10.56 8.94
C GLN A 33 8.95 11.54 8.85
N ASP A 34 8.73 12.77 9.28
CA ASP A 34 9.78 13.81 9.29
C ASP A 34 10.63 13.74 10.56
N GLN A 35 11.72 14.53 10.57
CA GLN A 35 12.55 14.74 11.77
C GLN A 35 11.75 15.16 13.02
N TYR A 36 10.60 15.80 12.81
CA TYR A 36 9.65 16.20 13.84
C TYR A 36 8.25 15.69 13.46
N PRO A 37 7.89 14.47 13.88
CA PRO A 37 6.61 13.86 13.54
C PRO A 37 5.44 14.74 14.00
N LYS A 38 4.52 15.02 13.09
CA LYS A 38 3.29 15.75 13.39
C LYS A 38 2.10 14.84 13.21
N LYS A 39 1.15 14.95 14.14
CA LYS A 39 -0.15 14.28 14.05
C LYS A 39 -1.13 15.18 13.31
N VAL A 40 -1.69 14.66 12.22
CA VAL A 40 -2.64 15.36 11.36
C VAL A 40 -3.92 14.55 11.31
N CYS A 41 -5.04 15.18 11.60
CA CYS A 41 -6.36 14.57 11.45
C CYS A 41 -6.81 14.71 9.99
N ILE A 42 -7.11 13.59 9.35
CA ILE A 42 -7.50 13.49 7.95
C ILE A 42 -8.83 12.77 7.85
N SER A 43 -9.72 13.29 7.00
CA SER A 43 -11.06 12.74 6.79
C SER A 43 -11.17 12.01 5.45
N VAL A 44 -11.77 10.81 5.48
CA VAL A 44 -12.22 10.04 4.31
C VAL A 44 -13.75 10.03 4.30
N TRP A 45 -14.35 10.11 3.11
CA TRP A 45 -15.79 10.20 2.94
C TRP A 45 -16.34 9.11 2.03
N GLY A 46 -17.56 8.67 2.31
CA GLY A 46 -18.34 7.73 1.49
C GLY A 46 -17.65 6.38 1.31
N ASP A 47 -17.82 5.79 0.13
CA ASP A 47 -17.34 4.44 -0.20
C ASP A 47 -15.81 4.30 -0.17
N LYS A 48 -15.08 5.42 -0.19
CA LYS A 48 -13.62 5.43 -0.07
C LYS A 48 -13.13 4.88 1.26
N ILE A 49 -13.97 4.95 2.30
CA ILE A 49 -13.67 4.39 3.62
C ILE A 49 -13.41 2.89 3.50
N ASP A 50 -14.33 2.18 2.85
CA ASP A 50 -14.23 0.73 2.66
C ASP A 50 -13.16 0.37 1.60
N GLN A 51 -12.99 1.19 0.57
CA GLN A 51 -11.96 0.97 -0.47
C GLN A 51 -10.54 1.02 0.09
N TYR A 52 -10.26 1.97 0.98
CA TYR A 52 -8.93 2.09 1.58
C TYR A 52 -8.73 1.14 2.75
N ALA A 53 -9.81 0.72 3.43
CA ALA A 53 -9.79 -0.24 4.53
C ALA A 53 -8.61 0.00 5.50
N LEU A 54 -8.46 1.25 5.95
CA LEU A 54 -7.31 1.69 6.75
C LEU A 54 -7.25 0.98 8.10
N ASN A 55 -6.05 0.65 8.56
CA ASN A 55 -5.82 0.08 9.89
C ASN A 55 -4.77 0.91 10.65
N VAL A 56 -4.83 0.86 11.98
CA VAL A 56 -3.77 1.42 12.82
C VAL A 56 -2.48 0.67 12.52
N GLY A 57 -1.41 1.42 12.26
CA GLY A 57 -0.12 0.89 11.88
C GLY A 57 0.19 0.98 10.40
N ASP A 58 -0.83 1.18 9.54
CA ASP A 58 -0.65 1.27 8.09
C ASP A 58 0.25 2.46 7.75
N GLN A 59 1.23 2.22 6.89
CA GLN A 59 2.04 3.27 6.29
C GLN A 59 1.41 3.67 4.97
N ILE A 60 1.07 4.94 4.81
CA ILE A 60 0.32 5.43 3.65
C ILE A 60 0.91 6.70 3.07
N ASN A 61 0.67 6.91 1.78
CA ASN A 61 0.75 8.21 1.13
C ASN A 61 -0.66 8.66 0.77
N ALA A 62 -1.12 9.76 1.34
CA ALA A 62 -2.46 10.30 1.14
C ALA A 62 -2.41 11.56 0.28
N GLY A 63 -3.12 11.53 -0.85
CA GLY A 63 -3.45 12.73 -1.61
C GLY A 63 -4.52 13.51 -0.86
N ILE A 64 -4.19 14.74 -0.44
CA ILE A 64 -5.05 15.59 0.37
C ILE A 64 -5.44 16.90 -0.32
N ASN A 65 -6.64 17.35 0.02
CA ASN A 65 -7.17 18.69 -0.21
C ASN A 65 -7.39 19.39 1.12
N LEU A 66 -7.06 20.68 1.17
CA LEU A 66 -7.30 21.52 2.32
C LEU A 66 -8.49 22.43 2.02
N GLU A 67 -9.52 22.35 2.84
CA GLU A 67 -10.68 23.21 2.77
C GLU A 67 -10.79 23.99 4.07
N SER A 68 -10.91 25.30 3.98
CA SER A 68 -11.12 26.15 5.15
C SER A 68 -12.53 26.70 5.13
N ARG A 69 -13.22 26.59 6.26
CA ARG A 69 -14.53 27.19 6.49
C ARG A 69 -14.44 28.18 7.64
N GLU A 70 -15.05 29.33 7.44
CA GLU A 70 -15.19 30.35 8.47
C GLU A 70 -16.54 30.14 9.19
N PHE A 71 -16.51 30.17 10.52
CA PHE A 71 -17.69 30.11 11.35
C PHE A 71 -17.49 30.99 12.59
N ASN A 72 -18.30 32.05 12.71
CA ASN A 72 -18.27 33.02 13.82
C ASN A 72 -16.88 33.64 14.06
N GLY A 73 -16.23 34.08 12.98
CA GLY A 73 -14.90 34.69 12.98
C GLY A 73 -13.76 33.70 13.20
N ARG A 74 -14.04 32.39 13.31
CA ARG A 74 -13.05 31.33 13.50
C ARG A 74 -12.92 30.50 12.23
N TRP A 75 -11.69 30.24 11.83
CA TRP A 75 -11.40 29.41 10.67
C TRP A 75 -11.10 27.98 11.11
N TYR A 76 -11.75 27.04 10.44
CA TYR A 76 -11.55 25.60 10.65
C TYR A 76 -11.10 24.99 9.33
N THR A 77 -9.94 24.35 9.36
CA THR A 77 -9.40 23.65 8.19
C THR A 77 -9.73 22.17 8.30
N ASP A 78 -10.35 21.63 7.25
CA ASP A 78 -10.63 20.21 7.06
C ASP A 78 -9.61 19.67 6.07
N VAL A 79 -8.92 18.59 6.45
CA VAL A 79 -7.98 17.88 5.58
C VAL A 79 -8.69 16.67 5.01
N ARG A 80 -8.96 16.67 3.71
CA ARG A 80 -9.69 15.59 3.05
C ARG A 80 -8.78 14.76 2.18
N ALA A 81 -8.78 13.45 2.42
CA ALA A 81 -8.10 12.51 1.55
C ALA A 81 -8.96 12.21 0.32
N TRP A 82 -8.44 12.51 -0.87
CA TRP A 82 -9.07 12.13 -2.13
C TRP A 82 -8.46 10.85 -2.70
N LYS A 83 -7.20 10.54 -2.36
CA LYS A 83 -6.46 9.33 -2.71
C LYS A 83 -5.68 8.83 -1.50
N VAL A 84 -5.58 7.51 -1.35
CA VAL A 84 -4.72 6.87 -0.34
C VAL A 84 -4.02 5.67 -0.98
N ASP A 85 -2.70 5.64 -0.88
CA ASP A 85 -1.85 4.54 -1.33
C ASP A 85 -1.15 3.91 -0.13
N LYS A 86 -1.36 2.61 0.12
CA LYS A 86 -0.70 1.90 1.22
C LYS A 86 0.72 1.48 0.83
N MET A 87 1.71 1.94 1.57
CA MET A 87 3.11 1.58 1.42
C MET A 87 3.36 0.26 2.17
N GLY A 88 3.36 -0.86 1.43
CA GLY A 88 3.63 -2.19 1.99
C GLY A 88 2.54 -3.23 1.72
N ALA A 89 1.37 -2.80 1.25
CA ALA A 89 0.47 -3.70 0.52
C ALA A 89 1.04 -3.86 -0.88
N GLY A 90 1.94 -4.84 -1.04
CA GLY A 90 2.26 -5.35 -2.37
C GLY A 90 0.97 -5.64 -3.10
N ASP A 91 0.91 -5.15 -4.34
CA ASP A 91 -0.05 -5.51 -5.36
C ASP A 91 -0.64 -6.90 -5.12
N THR A 92 -1.89 -6.95 -4.67
CA THR A 92 -2.71 -8.14 -4.82
C THR A 92 -3.86 -7.73 -5.73
N GLY A 93 -3.49 -7.42 -6.97
CA GLY A 93 -4.37 -6.94 -8.02
C GLY A 93 -3.99 -7.55 -9.37
N SER A 94 -4.20 -8.87 -9.49
CA SER A 94 -4.24 -9.63 -10.75
C SER A 94 -2.91 -9.90 -11.48
N GLN A 95 -2.20 -10.93 -11.02
CA GLN A 95 -1.49 -11.85 -11.92
C GLN A 95 -1.90 -13.29 -11.60
N GLY A 96 -2.93 -13.75 -12.30
CA GLY A 96 -3.18 -15.17 -12.46
C GLY A 96 -2.07 -15.79 -13.30
N GLU A 97 -1.54 -16.92 -12.80
CA GLU A 97 -1.00 -18.05 -13.56
C GLU A 97 0.31 -17.75 -14.34
N SER A 98 1.48 -18.34 -14.08
CA SER A 98 1.81 -19.67 -13.56
C SER A 98 3.28 -19.69 -13.13
N GLN A 99 3.60 -20.21 -11.95
CA GLN A 99 4.93 -20.74 -11.67
C GLN A 99 4.79 -22.07 -10.93
N ILE A 100 5.18 -23.15 -11.60
CA ILE A 100 5.59 -24.38 -10.94
C ILE A 100 6.99 -24.69 -11.49
N PRO A 101 8.06 -24.57 -10.68
CA PRO A 101 9.34 -25.16 -11.03
C PRO A 101 9.36 -26.59 -10.52
N THR A 102 9.55 -27.56 -11.41
CA THR A 102 9.95 -28.92 -11.01
C THR A 102 11.25 -29.31 -11.73
N PRO A 103 12.27 -29.77 -11.00
CA PRO A 103 13.61 -30.07 -11.51
C PRO A 103 13.66 -31.35 -12.35
N PRO A 104 14.66 -31.51 -13.24
CA PRO A 104 14.88 -32.76 -13.96
C PRO A 104 15.40 -33.84 -12.99
N MET A 105 14.69 -34.96 -12.90
CA MET A 105 15.13 -36.15 -12.19
C MET A 105 15.85 -37.08 -13.16
N GLU A 106 17.17 -37.18 -13.00
CA GLU A 106 17.99 -38.23 -13.61
C GLU A 106 17.69 -39.60 -12.99
N ALA A 107 17.62 -40.64 -13.82
CA ALA A 107 17.83 -42.02 -13.39
C ALA A 107 18.53 -42.82 -14.51
N PRO A 108 19.37 -43.81 -14.14
CA PRO A 108 20.48 -44.25 -14.97
C PRO A 108 20.10 -45.43 -15.86
N ALA A 109 20.68 -45.50 -17.07
CA ALA A 109 20.69 -46.70 -17.90
C ALA A 109 22.13 -47.02 -18.31
N ALA A 110 22.57 -48.20 -17.90
CA ALA A 110 23.89 -48.75 -18.13
C ALA A 110 24.15 -49.00 -19.62
N GLY A 111 25.40 -48.82 -20.06
CA GLY A 111 25.87 -49.41 -21.31
C GLY A 111 27.10 -48.78 -21.97
N MET A 112 28.27 -49.30 -21.59
CA MET A 112 29.45 -49.53 -22.46
C MET A 112 30.45 -48.38 -22.72
N PRO A 113 31.74 -48.72 -22.95
CA PRO A 113 32.88 -48.00 -22.37
C PRO A 113 33.76 -47.22 -23.36
N GLN A 114 34.49 -46.26 -22.78
CA GLN A 114 35.87 -45.82 -23.06
C GLN A 114 36.29 -45.55 -24.51
N GLU A 115 36.58 -44.28 -24.81
CA GLU A 115 37.68 -43.91 -25.71
C GLU A 115 38.42 -42.68 -25.16
N ASP A 116 39.70 -42.92 -24.87
CA ASP A 116 40.74 -41.94 -24.61
C ASP A 116 40.80 -40.90 -25.74
N ASN A 117 40.93 -39.62 -25.38
CA ASN A 117 41.67 -38.70 -26.25
C ASN A 117 42.49 -37.75 -25.39
N ASP A 118 43.77 -38.07 -25.38
CA ASP A 118 44.89 -37.35 -24.83
C ASP A 118 44.85 -35.83 -25.07
N ALA A 119 45.35 -35.14 -24.06
CA ALA A 119 46.31 -34.05 -24.18
C ALA A 119 46.39 -33.29 -25.52
N ASN A 120 45.92 -32.05 -25.52
CA ASN A 120 46.68 -30.92 -26.06
C ASN A 120 46.02 -29.62 -25.58
N ASP A 121 46.65 -28.92 -24.64
CA ASP A 121 47.71 -27.95 -24.91
C ASP A 121 47.13 -26.62 -25.43
N LEU A 122 46.99 -25.65 -24.50
CA LEU A 122 46.88 -24.24 -24.84
C LEU A 122 47.74 -23.41 -23.87
N PRO A 123 48.34 -22.32 -24.36
CA PRO A 123 49.74 -22.00 -24.06
C PRO A 123 49.93 -20.90 -23.01
N PHE A 124 51.11 -20.92 -22.38
CA PHE A 124 51.93 -19.75 -22.06
C PHE A 124 53.39 -20.06 -22.36
#